data_AF-A0A1T4SCN4-F1
#
_entry.id   AF-A0A1T4SCN4-F1
#
_cell.length_a   1.000
_cell.length_b   1.000
_cell.length_c   1.000
_cell.angle_alpha   90.00
_cell.angle_beta   90.00
_cell.angle_gamma   90.00
#
_symmetry.space_group_name_H-M   'P 1'
#
loop_
_entity.id
_entity.type
_entity.pdbx_description
1 polymer ?
#
loop_
_entity_poly.entity_id
_entity_poly.type
_entity_poly.pdbx_seq_one_letter_code
_entity_poly.pdbx_strand_id
1 'polypeptide(L)'
;MCLYVRNRHSFVVDVTDFRGEGITRSKEYLERHGIFDTSQVNGTWSNLNNFNKIRNCLVHCNGNIATYKNKSQIISVVKSTKNIQLDGDDKLVIEKEYVGFVIDEIERFLLEIHKQVFEKNV
;
A
#
# COMPACT_ATOMS: atom_id res chain seq x y z
N MET A 1 14.84 -4.10 1.01
CA MET A 1 15.05 -2.86 1.79
C MET A 1 15.14 -3.09 3.28
N CYS A 2 14.13 -3.65 3.96
CA CYS A 2 14.19 -3.90 5.42
C CYS A 2 15.41 -4.72 5.85
N LEU A 3 15.76 -5.77 5.10
CA LEU A 3 16.98 -6.56 5.33
C LEU A 3 18.28 -5.72 5.27
N TYR A 4 18.36 -4.80 4.31
CA TYR A 4 19.50 -3.89 4.17
C TYR A 4 19.61 -2.96 5.38
N VAL A 5 18.49 -2.34 5.78
CA VAL A 5 18.41 -1.45 6.94
C VAL A 5 18.80 -2.19 8.23
N ARG A 6 18.28 -3.40 8.45
CA ARG A 6 18.62 -4.25 9.59
C ARG A 6 20.13 -4.49 9.67
N ASN A 7 20.75 -4.89 8.57
CA ASN A 7 22.18 -5.20 8.52
C ASN A 7 23.05 -3.94 8.71
N ARG A 8 22.62 -2.78 8.18
CA ARG A 8 23.35 -1.51 8.34
C ARG A 8 23.33 -0.99 9.78
N HIS A 9 22.20 -1.13 10.47
CA HIS A 9 22.01 -0.55 11.81
C HIS A 9 22.13 -1.58 12.95
N SER A 10 22.40 -2.86 12.64
CA SER A 10 22.51 -3.95 13.61
C SER A 10 21.29 -4.07 14.54
N PHE A 11 20.09 -3.84 14.00
CA PHE A 11 18.85 -3.94 14.79
C PHE A 11 18.61 -5.39 15.24
N VAL A 12 18.26 -5.54 16.52
CA VAL A 12 17.98 -6.85 17.15
C VAL A 12 16.61 -7.39 16.73
N VAL A 13 15.67 -6.49 16.44
CA VAL A 13 14.28 -6.82 16.06
C VAL A 13 14.19 -7.00 14.54
N ASP A 14 13.55 -8.09 14.10
CA ASP A 14 13.32 -8.38 12.69
C ASP A 14 12.02 -7.74 12.18
N VAL A 15 11.92 -7.55 10.85
CA VAL A 15 10.66 -7.14 10.23
C VAL A 15 9.53 -8.12 10.53
N THR A 16 9.83 -9.41 10.72
CA THR A 16 8.84 -10.43 11.08
C THR A 16 8.25 -10.26 12.47
N ASP A 17 8.89 -9.50 13.36
CA ASP A 17 8.42 -9.27 14.72
C ASP A 17 7.29 -8.23 14.78
N PHE A 18 7.07 -7.49 13.69
CA PHE A 18 6.01 -6.48 13.58
C PHE A 18 4.70 -7.10 13.10
N ARG A 19 3.59 -6.50 13.55
CA ARG A 19 2.23 -6.94 13.19
C ARG A 19 1.88 -6.51 11.76
N GLY A 20 0.79 -7.08 11.23
CA GLY A 20 0.32 -6.80 9.87
C GLY A 20 1.01 -7.65 8.79
N GLU A 21 0.75 -7.33 7.53
CA GLU A 21 1.20 -8.13 6.38
C GLU A 21 1.82 -7.24 5.29
N GLY A 22 2.73 -7.81 4.51
CA GLY A 22 3.32 -7.17 3.33
C GLY A 22 3.85 -5.75 3.58
N ILE A 23 3.31 -4.78 2.83
CA ILE A 23 3.73 -3.38 2.87
C ILE A 23 3.45 -2.71 4.22
N THR A 24 2.40 -3.12 4.94
CA THR A 24 2.04 -2.56 6.25
C THR A 24 3.09 -2.92 7.30
N ARG A 25 3.48 -4.20 7.35
CA ARG A 25 4.54 -4.67 8.26
C ARG A 25 5.87 -3.99 7.97
N SER A 26 6.21 -3.88 6.68
CA SER A 26 7.45 -3.25 6.23
C SER A 26 7.51 -1.76 6.58
N LYS A 27 6.40 -1.03 6.39
CA LYS A 27 6.28 0.37 6.81
C LYS A 27 6.45 0.52 8.32
N GLU A 28 5.74 -0.28 9.12
CA GLU A 28 5.81 -0.19 10.58
C GLU A 28 7.23 -0.43 11.09
N TYR A 29 7.93 -1.43 10.52
CA TYR A 29 9.33 -1.69 10.83
C TYR A 29 10.21 -0.45 10.61
N LEU A 30 10.08 0.21 9.46
CA LEU A 30 10.91 1.37 9.12
C LEU A 30 10.57 2.60 9.98
N GLU A 31 9.29 2.84 10.25
CA GLU A 31 8.83 3.93 11.13
C GLU A 31 9.35 3.77 12.56
N ARG A 32 9.22 2.56 13.12
CA ARG A 32 9.57 2.28 14.52
C ARG A 32 11.05 2.43 14.81
N HIS A 33 11.89 2.26 13.80
CA HIS A 33 13.34 2.47 13.88
C HIS A 33 13.76 3.90 13.49
N GLY A 34 12.80 4.82 13.25
CA GLY A 34 13.10 6.20 12.89
C GLY A 34 13.73 6.37 11.50
N ILE A 35 13.68 5.34 10.66
CA ILE A 35 14.31 5.30 9.34
C ILE A 35 13.41 5.96 8.29
N PHE A 36 12.09 5.90 8.50
CA PHE A 36 11.11 6.43 7.57
C PHE A 36 10.06 7.26 8.30
N ASP A 37 9.98 8.53 7.94
CA ASP A 37 8.91 9.44 8.35
C ASP A 37 7.77 9.38 7.33
N THR A 38 6.67 8.76 7.75
CA THR A 38 5.50 8.53 6.91
C THR A 38 4.58 9.72 6.80
N SER A 39 4.78 10.75 7.62
CA SER A 39 3.99 11.98 7.53
C SER A 39 4.12 12.62 6.14
N GLN A 40 5.27 12.44 5.48
CA GLN A 40 5.56 12.92 4.12
C GLN A 40 4.81 12.16 3.02
N VAL A 41 4.25 10.99 3.32
CA VAL A 41 3.55 10.14 2.35
C VAL A 41 2.14 9.76 2.79
N ASN A 42 1.53 10.46 3.75
CA ASN A 42 0.22 10.07 4.29
C ASN A 42 -0.86 9.88 3.22
N GLY A 43 -0.93 10.78 2.23
CA GLY A 43 -1.86 10.66 1.10
C GLY A 43 -1.56 9.42 0.26
N THR A 44 -0.30 9.26 -0.15
CA THR A 44 0.18 8.11 -0.91
C THR A 44 -0.08 6.79 -0.19
N TRP A 45 0.18 6.75 1.12
CA TRP A 45 -0.07 5.59 1.96
C TRP A 45 -1.56 5.23 2.01
N SER A 46 -2.44 6.22 2.12
CA SER A 46 -3.90 5.99 2.05
C SER A 46 -4.30 5.37 0.71
N ASN A 47 -3.76 5.90 -0.39
CA ASN A 47 -4.01 5.39 -1.74
C ASN A 47 -3.51 3.95 -1.92
N LEU A 48 -2.30 3.64 -1.44
CA LEU A 48 -1.75 2.28 -1.46
C LEU A 48 -2.58 1.30 -0.61
N ASN A 49 -3.12 1.73 0.53
CA ASN A 49 -4.04 0.90 1.31
C ASN A 49 -5.33 0.63 0.55
N ASN A 50 -5.87 1.62 -0.15
CA ASN A 50 -7.05 1.44 -0.99
C ASN A 50 -6.78 0.49 -2.16
N PHE A 51 -5.64 0.65 -2.84
CA PHE A 51 -5.20 -0.30 -3.86
C PHE A 51 -5.06 -1.73 -3.32
N ASN A 52 -4.46 -1.91 -2.13
CA ASN A 52 -4.36 -3.23 -1.51
C ASN A 52 -5.73 -3.89 -1.27
N LYS A 53 -6.75 -3.12 -0.89
CA LYS A 53 -8.12 -3.63 -0.75
C LYS A 53 -8.68 -4.09 -2.11
N ILE A 54 -8.51 -3.28 -3.16
CA ILE A 54 -8.91 -3.64 -4.53
C ILE A 54 -8.20 -4.91 -4.99
N ARG A 55 -6.87 -4.99 -4.85
CA ARG A 55 -6.07 -6.18 -5.19
C ARG A 55 -6.55 -7.41 -4.45
N ASN A 56 -6.85 -7.31 -3.16
CA ASN A 56 -7.34 -8.44 -2.37
C ASN A 56 -8.72 -8.90 -2.86
N CYS A 57 -9.60 -7.97 -3.23
CA CYS A 57 -10.87 -8.32 -3.86
C CYS A 57 -10.66 -9.05 -5.21
N LEU A 58 -9.74 -8.57 -6.05
CA LEU A 58 -9.42 -9.23 -7.32
C LEU A 58 -8.91 -10.66 -7.11
N VAL A 59 -7.98 -10.85 -6.16
CA VAL A 59 -7.35 -12.17 -5.92
C VAL A 59 -8.30 -13.15 -5.26
N HIS A 60 -9.13 -12.71 -4.31
CA HIS A 60 -9.96 -13.62 -3.52
C HIS A 60 -11.32 -13.93 -4.16
N CYS A 61 -11.87 -13.02 -4.96
CA CYS A 61 -13.20 -13.21 -5.56
C CYS A 61 -13.30 -12.72 -7.01
N ASN A 62 -12.18 -12.65 -7.73
CA ASN A 62 -12.11 -12.25 -9.14
C ASN A 62 -12.80 -10.89 -9.40
N GLY A 63 -12.75 -10.00 -8.41
CA GLY A 63 -13.36 -8.67 -8.47
C GLY A 63 -14.87 -8.63 -8.28
N ASN A 64 -15.55 -9.76 -8.09
CA ASN A 64 -16.97 -9.78 -7.75
C ASN A 64 -17.14 -9.48 -6.24
N ILE A 65 -17.65 -8.30 -5.91
CA ILE A 65 -17.72 -7.87 -4.51
C ILE A 65 -18.92 -8.49 -3.77
N ALA A 66 -19.88 -9.09 -4.47
CA ALA A 66 -21.08 -9.67 -3.86
C ALA A 66 -20.76 -10.77 -2.86
N THR A 67 -19.69 -11.54 -3.10
CA THR A 67 -19.23 -12.62 -2.21
C THR A 67 -18.04 -12.22 -1.34
N TYR A 68 -17.61 -10.95 -1.39
CA TYR A 68 -16.42 -10.50 -0.68
C TYR A 68 -16.74 -10.07 0.76
N LYS A 69 -16.06 -10.68 1.73
CA LYS A 69 -16.27 -10.42 3.17
C LYS A 69 -16.22 -8.93 3.54
N ASN A 70 -15.39 -8.14 2.86
CA ASN A 70 -15.19 -6.72 3.13
C ASN A 70 -15.82 -5.81 2.06
N LYS A 71 -16.96 -6.21 1.49
CA LYS A 71 -17.70 -5.48 0.43
C LYS A 71 -17.82 -3.97 0.69
N SER A 72 -18.21 -3.58 1.90
CA SER A 72 -18.41 -2.16 2.27
C SER A 72 -17.15 -1.30 2.10
N GLN A 73 -15.97 -1.86 2.39
CA GLN A 73 -14.69 -1.17 2.22
C GLN A 73 -14.39 -0.95 0.73
N ILE A 74 -14.69 -1.93 -0.13
CA ILE A 74 -14.50 -1.81 -1.57
C ILE A 74 -15.43 -0.75 -2.15
N ILE A 75 -16.72 -0.74 -1.74
CA ILE A 75 -17.68 0.28 -2.16
C ILE A 75 -17.18 1.68 -1.78
N SER A 76 -16.64 1.85 -0.57
CA SER A 76 -16.09 3.14 -0.14
C SER A 76 -14.91 3.57 -0.99
N VAL A 77 -14.02 2.65 -1.37
CA VAL A 77 -12.89 2.95 -2.25
C VAL A 77 -13.38 3.36 -3.64
N VAL A 78 -14.29 2.57 -4.23
CA VAL A 78 -14.85 2.84 -5.56
C VAL A 78 -15.54 4.21 -5.61
N LYS A 79 -16.32 4.56 -4.58
CA LYS A 79 -17.00 5.87 -4.53
C LYS A 79 -16.07 7.07 -4.37
N SER A 80 -14.87 6.87 -3.80
CA SER A 80 -13.92 7.95 -3.51
C SER A 80 -12.78 8.05 -4.51
N THR A 81 -12.73 7.14 -5.49
CA THR A 81 -11.60 7.00 -6.40
C THR A 81 -12.06 7.07 -7.84
N LYS A 82 -11.37 7.86 -8.67
CA LYS A 82 -11.69 7.96 -10.10
C LYS A 82 -11.21 6.72 -10.84
N ASN A 83 -11.79 6.49 -12.02
CA ASN A 83 -11.32 5.49 -12.99
C ASN A 83 -11.45 4.03 -12.48
N ILE A 84 -12.28 3.81 -11.46
CA ILE A 84 -12.68 2.51 -10.94
C ILE A 84 -14.17 2.57 -10.61
N GLN A 85 -14.91 1.54 -11.00
CA GLN A 85 -16.36 1.48 -10.79
C GLN A 85 -16.83 0.04 -10.58
N LEU A 86 -18.12 -0.11 -10.30
CA LEU A 86 -18.80 -1.40 -10.30
C LEU A 86 -19.72 -1.47 -11.51
N ASP A 87 -19.77 -2.61 -12.17
CA ASP A 87 -20.80 -2.89 -13.17
C ASP A 87 -22.14 -3.31 -12.53
N GLY A 88 -23.12 -3.66 -13.36
CA GLY A 88 -24.44 -4.09 -12.91
C GLY A 88 -24.46 -5.38 -12.08
N ASP A 89 -23.38 -6.16 -12.11
CA ASP A 89 -23.24 -7.45 -11.44
C ASP A 89 -22.32 -7.36 -10.20
N ASP A 90 -22.14 -6.17 -9.64
CA ASP A 90 -21.26 -5.92 -8.48
C ASP A 90 -19.78 -6.31 -8.77
N LYS A 91 -19.35 -6.28 -10.03
CA LYS A 91 -17.97 -6.59 -10.40
C LYS A 91 -17.15 -5.32 -10.60
N LEU A 92 -15.91 -5.35 -10.10
CA LEU A 92 -14.95 -4.28 -10.30
C LEU A 92 -14.60 -4.11 -11.79
N VAL A 93 -14.80 -2.88 -12.27
CA VAL A 93 -14.34 -2.40 -13.57
C VAL A 93 -13.24 -1.39 -13.31
N ILE A 94 -12.05 -1.67 -13.86
CA ILE A 94 -10.84 -0.86 -13.65
C ILE A 94 -10.42 -0.26 -14.99
N GLU A 95 -10.34 1.05 -15.06
CA GLU A 95 -9.87 1.76 -16.24
C GLU A 95 -8.33 1.87 -16.21
N LYS A 96 -7.71 2.01 -17.39
CA LYS A 96 -6.24 2.06 -17.52
C LYS A 96 -5.64 3.23 -16.73
N GLU A 97 -6.37 4.33 -16.60
CA GLU A 97 -5.97 5.52 -15.86
C GLU A 97 -5.84 5.25 -14.36
N TYR A 98 -6.66 4.34 -13.81
CA TYR A 98 -6.49 3.89 -12.42
C TYR A 98 -5.19 3.10 -12.25
N VAL A 99 -4.85 2.24 -13.22
CA VAL A 99 -3.59 1.49 -13.19
C VAL A 99 -2.39 2.43 -13.25
N GLY A 100 -2.44 3.45 -14.13
CA GLY A 100 -1.41 4.50 -14.18
C GLY A 100 -1.27 5.23 -12.84
N PHE A 101 -2.39 5.68 -12.26
CA PHE A 101 -2.39 6.29 -10.94
C PHE A 101 -1.75 5.39 -9.87
N VAL A 102 -2.09 4.09 -9.83
CA VAL A 102 -1.50 3.16 -8.85
C VAL A 102 0.01 3.04 -9.03
N ILE A 103 0.51 2.98 -10.27
CA ILE A 103 1.94 2.93 -10.56
C ILE A 103 2.63 4.20 -10.02
N ASP A 104 2.07 5.37 -10.29
CA ASP A 104 2.61 6.66 -9.82
C ASP A 104 2.66 6.73 -8.28
N GLU A 105 1.63 6.22 -7.60
CA GLU A 105 1.59 6.19 -6.13
C GLU A 105 2.63 5.21 -5.55
N ILE A 106 2.82 4.05 -6.18
CA ILE A 106 3.85 3.08 -5.79
C ILE A 106 5.24 3.70 -5.98
N GLU A 107 5.49 4.31 -7.13
CA GLU A 107 6.77 4.96 -7.42
C GLU A 107 7.07 6.08 -6.42
N ARG A 108 6.11 6.99 -6.19
CA ARG A 108 6.27 8.07 -5.21
C ARG A 108 6.61 7.55 -3.82
N PHE A 109 5.93 6.49 -3.37
CA PHE A 109 6.18 5.88 -2.08
C PHE A 109 7.59 5.27 -2.00
N LEU A 110 8.00 4.52 -3.02
CA LEU A 110 9.32 3.88 -3.05
C LEU A 110 10.47 4.90 -3.15
N LEU A 111 10.30 5.96 -3.95
CA LEU A 111 11.28 7.04 -4.06
C LEU A 111 11.44 7.80 -2.74
N GLU A 112 10.36 8.07 -2.03
CA GLU A 112 10.44 8.76 -0.74
C GLU A 112 11.11 7.89 0.33
N ILE A 113 10.83 6.57 0.35
CA ILE A 113 11.58 5.66 1.23
C ILE A 113 13.07 5.65 0.83
N HIS A 114 13.39 5.55 -0.46
CA HIS A 114 14.77 5.55 -0.93
C HIS A 114 15.52 6.80 -0.46
N LYS A 115 14.95 7.98 -0.70
CA LYS A 115 15.49 9.26 -0.25
C LYS A 115 15.74 9.29 1.25
N GLN A 116 14.77 8.89 2.07
CA GLN A 116 14.94 8.92 3.53
C GLN A 116 15.93 7.88 4.04
N VAL A 117 16.05 6.73 3.39
CA VAL A 117 16.98 5.67 3.81
C VAL A 117 18.42 5.95 3.39
N PHE A 118 18.63 6.50 2.19
CA PHE A 118 19.96 6.61 1.60
C PHE A 118 20.49 8.04 1.52
N GLU A 119 19.63 9.04 1.36
CA GLU A 119 20.03 10.43 1.09
C GLU A 119 20.00 11.32 2.33
N LYS A 120 19.30 10.93 3.41
CA LYS A 120 19.32 11.64 4.71
C LYS A 120 20.67 11.57 5.47
N ASN A 121 21.76 11.17 4.81
CA ASN A 121 23.12 11.23 5.37
C ASN A 121 23.90 12.40 4.75
N VAL A 122 23.52 13.63 5.10
CA VAL A 122 24.41 14.82 5.14
C VAL A 122 24.04 15.62 6.38
#